data_AF-A0A9Q9ET36-F1
#
_entry.id   AF-A0A9Q9ET36-F1
#
_cell.length_a   1.000
_cell.length_b   1.000
_cell.length_c   1.000
_cell.angle_alpha   90.00
_cell.angle_beta   90.00
_cell.angle_gamma   90.00
#
_symmetry.space_group_name_H-M   'P 1'
#
loop_
_entity.id
_entity.type
_entity.pdbx_description
1 polymer ?
#
loop_
_entity_poly.entity_id
_entity_poly.type
_entity_poly.pdbx_seq_one_letter_code
_entity_poly.pdbx_strand_id
1 'polypeptide(L)'
;MVNKRIGAKIALILITLAVLFTACKSMPAAKMNDKLAAGMELAAWKGEWVSADIIKDNPALKAAYKKTAADMPFYTAEGLEAAALDMYRTPVVKAKFDGSNTVLFTYMDKEGKEMQISVKYKYIGQKADMEYPDSMWETFEVAEETPENAKFKYFIALPPHGHGDGPQHWHARFGSRSIGSLISGAGKWPTYYSSSIPKSDLVKMFESSISNMPKWLPVSPFESYAKHGKWINSISMAESTAKEVEAVYAKVLKEYAGKNPKGGDFTKQDVINQFKKVYGPGKDFTHMDFIVKNGKNELVISKDGKEIFRSSYVRVAASKAKPYLTMKAEKNNAGKYSLISFVVVHGDPAHFHLFYGANEEEIANQVGTPTCYKAERSNAEIAAGMENSIKRQLDSLIKTKK
;
A
#
# COMPACT_ATOMS: atom_id res chain seq x y z
N MET A 1 17.98 67.17 14.00
CA MET A 1 17.22 66.35 14.97
C MET A 1 16.10 65.67 14.21
N VAL A 2 16.29 64.39 13.87
CA VAL A 2 15.30 63.57 13.17
C VAL A 2 14.97 62.38 14.08
N ASN A 3 13.69 62.23 14.37
CA ASN A 3 13.17 61.33 15.38
C ASN A 3 13.31 59.86 14.95
N LYS A 4 14.02 59.09 15.78
CA LYS A 4 14.03 57.62 15.77
C LYS A 4 12.64 57.12 16.14
N ARG A 5 12.05 56.24 15.31
CA ARG A 5 11.21 55.07 15.69
C ARG A 5 10.33 54.61 14.51
N ILE A 6 10.93 53.98 13.50
CA ILE A 6 10.27 52.92 12.72
C ILE A 6 11.37 51.94 12.33
N GLY A 7 11.45 50.82 13.03
CA GLY A 7 12.49 49.82 12.83
C GLY A 7 12.43 48.73 13.88
N ALA A 8 11.26 48.09 14.02
CA ALA A 8 11.09 46.89 14.85
C ALA A 8 9.73 46.23 14.59
N LYS A 9 9.39 45.91 13.33
CA LYS A 9 8.31 44.98 12.98
C LYS A 9 8.63 44.37 11.63
N ILE A 10 9.52 43.37 11.60
CA ILE A 10 9.69 42.26 10.66
C ILE A 10 10.98 41.56 11.13
N ALA A 11 10.86 40.77 12.20
CA ALA A 11 11.88 39.83 12.66
C ALA A 11 11.29 38.97 13.80
N LEU A 12 10.12 38.37 13.58
CA LEU A 12 9.59 37.35 14.51
C LEU A 12 8.61 36.38 13.82
N ILE A 13 8.92 35.94 12.60
CA ILE A 13 8.30 34.77 11.98
C ILE A 13 9.40 34.07 11.18
N LEU A 14 10.37 33.47 11.87
CA LEU A 14 11.36 32.56 11.25
C LEU A 14 12.02 31.62 12.28
N ILE A 15 11.39 31.39 13.44
CA ILE A 15 11.82 30.42 14.45
C ILE A 15 10.60 29.68 15.00
N THR A 16 9.86 28.98 14.14
CA THR A 16 8.85 27.98 14.55
C THR A 16 8.75 26.80 13.59
N LEU A 17 9.72 26.62 12.68
CA LEU A 17 9.80 25.48 11.76
C LEU A 17 11.08 24.64 11.92
N ALA A 18 11.95 24.96 12.89
CA ALA A 18 13.19 24.23 13.15
C ALA A 18 13.17 23.39 14.44
N VAL A 19 12.04 23.31 15.14
CA VAL A 19 11.93 22.62 16.46
C VAL A 19 11.08 21.33 16.40
N LEU A 20 10.61 20.90 15.23
CA LEU A 20 9.83 19.65 15.09
C LEU A 20 10.45 18.61 14.14
N PHE A 21 11.64 18.89 13.59
CA PHE A 21 12.52 17.88 12.97
C PHE A 21 13.87 17.74 13.68
N THR A 22 14.05 18.38 14.84
CA THR A 22 15.26 18.31 15.68
C THR A 22 15.15 17.31 16.84
N ALA A 23 14.18 16.40 16.80
CA ALA A 23 14.11 15.23 17.71
C ALA A 23 14.92 14.01 17.19
N CYS A 24 15.81 14.19 16.21
CA CYS A 24 16.85 13.23 15.83
C CYS A 24 18.16 13.45 16.61
N LYS A 25 18.08 13.60 17.95
CA LYS A 25 19.27 13.66 18.83
C LYS A 25 19.02 12.96 20.17
N SER A 26 18.67 11.68 20.12
CA SER A 26 18.93 10.75 21.23
C SER A 26 18.71 9.31 20.75
N MET A 27 19.51 8.87 19.78
CA MET A 27 19.78 7.44 19.64
C MET A 27 20.67 7.04 20.82
N PRO A 28 20.29 6.05 21.66
CA PRO A 28 21.28 5.39 22.49
C PRO A 28 22.35 4.78 21.59
N ALA A 29 23.60 4.97 21.99
CA ALA A 29 24.79 4.67 21.21
C ALA A 29 24.91 3.18 20.84
N ALA A 30 24.34 2.81 19.70
CA ALA A 30 24.81 1.69 18.87
C ALA A 30 25.43 2.20 17.56
N LYS A 31 25.68 3.52 17.44
CA LYS A 31 26.73 4.03 16.55
C LYS A 31 28.07 3.90 17.27
N MET A 32 28.57 2.68 17.38
CA MET A 32 30.03 2.50 17.42
C MET A 32 30.51 2.55 15.97
N ASN A 33 31.38 3.51 15.70
CA ASN A 33 32.28 3.62 14.54
C ASN A 33 32.18 2.50 13.48
N ASP A 34 31.62 2.83 12.32
CA ASP A 34 31.94 2.30 10.98
C ASP A 34 32.26 0.80 10.82
N LYS A 35 31.35 -0.08 11.24
CA LYS A 35 30.87 -1.26 10.49
C LYS A 35 30.00 -2.09 11.42
N LEU A 36 28.80 -2.45 10.98
CA LEU A 36 28.07 -3.54 11.63
C LEU A 36 28.95 -4.79 11.55
N ALA A 37 29.10 -5.50 12.68
CA ALA A 37 29.88 -6.72 12.71
C ALA A 37 29.20 -7.78 11.83
N ALA A 38 29.95 -8.37 10.89
CA ALA A 38 29.42 -9.34 9.95
C ALA A 38 28.78 -10.54 10.69
N GLY A 39 27.52 -10.84 10.37
CA GLY A 39 26.72 -11.87 11.03
C GLY A 39 25.95 -11.41 12.28
N MET A 40 26.14 -10.16 12.72
CA MET A 40 25.53 -9.54 13.91
C MET A 40 24.90 -8.18 13.59
N GLU A 41 24.57 -7.93 12.32
CA GLU A 41 23.97 -6.68 11.86
C GLU A 41 22.59 -6.40 12.48
N LEU A 42 21.92 -7.44 13.00
CA LEU A 42 20.65 -7.33 13.76
C LEU A 42 20.83 -7.24 15.28
N ALA A 43 22.06 -7.06 15.79
CA ALA A 43 22.32 -7.00 17.23
C ALA A 43 21.54 -5.89 17.96
N ALA A 44 21.28 -4.77 17.30
CA ALA A 44 20.52 -3.65 17.87
C ALA A 44 19.04 -4.00 18.16
N TRP A 45 18.50 -5.05 17.55
CA TRP A 45 17.13 -5.51 17.76
C TRP A 45 17.04 -6.66 18.78
N LYS A 46 18.14 -7.06 19.43
CA LYS A 46 18.14 -8.17 20.39
C LYS A 46 17.01 -8.04 21.40
N GLY A 47 16.20 -9.09 21.53
CA GLY A 47 15.02 -9.12 22.39
C GLY A 47 13.80 -9.71 21.70
N GLU A 48 12.66 -9.59 22.36
CA GLU A 48 11.35 -10.04 21.89
C GLU A 48 10.44 -8.85 21.64
N TRP A 49 9.77 -8.86 20.49
CA TRP A 49 8.98 -7.75 20.01
C TRP A 49 7.60 -8.22 19.54
N VAL A 50 6.61 -7.36 19.74
CA VAL A 50 5.22 -7.56 19.32
C VAL A 50 4.79 -6.42 18.42
N SER A 51 4.05 -6.75 17.36
CA SER A 51 3.47 -5.76 16.45
C SER A 51 2.39 -4.92 17.15
N ALA A 52 2.36 -3.63 16.81
CA ALA A 52 1.28 -2.71 17.14
C ALA A 52 -0.11 -3.24 16.75
N ASP A 53 -0.20 -4.14 15.76
CA ASP A 53 -1.47 -4.77 15.35
C ASP A 53 -2.19 -5.51 16.50
N ILE A 54 -1.52 -5.79 17.62
CA ILE A 54 -2.12 -6.40 18.83
C ILE A 54 -3.27 -5.59 19.45
N ILE A 55 -3.37 -4.29 19.13
CA ILE A 55 -4.40 -3.39 19.64
C ILE A 55 -5.58 -3.16 18.67
N LYS A 56 -5.57 -3.79 17.48
CA LYS A 56 -6.46 -3.43 16.37
C LYS A 56 -7.96 -3.49 16.64
N ASP A 57 -8.39 -4.31 17.58
CA ASP A 57 -9.80 -4.50 17.95
C ASP A 57 -10.10 -4.04 19.37
N ASN A 58 -9.23 -3.20 19.97
CA ASN A 58 -9.42 -2.80 21.36
C ASN A 58 -10.57 -1.77 21.49
N PRO A 59 -11.66 -2.09 22.21
CA PRO A 59 -12.81 -1.20 22.34
C PRO A 59 -12.48 0.12 23.06
N ALA A 60 -11.43 0.16 23.89
CA ALA A 60 -11.01 1.38 24.58
C ALA A 60 -10.61 2.51 23.62
N LEU A 61 -10.15 2.17 22.41
CA LEU A 61 -9.67 3.15 21.43
C LEU A 61 -10.80 3.85 20.65
N LYS A 62 -12.02 3.29 20.67
CA LYS A 62 -13.14 3.77 19.83
C LYS A 62 -13.52 5.22 20.14
N ALA A 63 -13.50 5.63 21.41
CA ALA A 63 -13.83 6.98 21.82
C ALA A 63 -12.81 8.01 21.27
N ALA A 64 -11.52 7.67 21.31
CA ALA A 64 -10.46 8.51 20.76
C ALA A 64 -10.58 8.65 19.24
N TYR A 65 -10.85 7.55 18.51
CA TYR A 65 -11.09 7.61 17.06
C TYR A 65 -12.29 8.47 16.71
N LYS A 66 -13.42 8.30 17.42
CA LYS A 66 -14.62 9.12 17.21
C LYS A 66 -14.34 10.61 17.43
N LYS A 67 -13.62 10.94 18.51
CA LYS A 67 -13.26 12.33 18.82
C LYS A 67 -12.38 12.94 17.72
N THR A 68 -11.32 12.25 17.31
CA THR A 68 -10.39 12.77 16.29
C THR A 68 -11.02 12.84 14.90
N ALA A 69 -11.83 11.85 14.52
CA ALA A 69 -12.47 11.82 13.20
C ALA A 69 -13.47 12.97 13.00
N ALA A 70 -14.02 13.56 14.07
CA ALA A 70 -14.94 14.69 13.99
C ALA A 70 -14.33 15.91 13.26
N ASP A 71 -13.01 16.06 13.30
CA ASP A 71 -12.27 17.14 12.64
C ASP A 71 -11.66 16.71 11.28
N MET A 72 -11.99 15.51 10.79
CA MET A 72 -11.45 14.95 9.55
C MET A 72 -12.57 14.76 8.51
N PRO A 73 -12.70 15.65 7.51
CA PRO A 73 -13.90 15.71 6.64
C PRO A 73 -14.15 14.46 5.79
N PHE A 74 -13.11 13.67 5.50
CA PHE A 74 -13.21 12.49 4.63
C PHE A 74 -13.04 11.17 5.38
N TYR A 75 -13.24 11.17 6.70
CA TYR A 75 -13.07 10.02 7.56
C TYR A 75 -14.24 9.86 8.51
N THR A 76 -14.87 8.68 8.49
CA THR A 76 -15.67 8.23 9.63
C THR A 76 -14.76 7.79 10.78
N ALA A 77 -15.32 7.57 11.98
CA ALA A 77 -14.55 7.04 13.12
C ALA A 77 -13.89 5.69 12.78
N GLU A 78 -14.66 4.79 12.16
CA GLU A 78 -14.19 3.48 11.73
C GLU A 78 -13.25 3.59 10.52
N GLY A 79 -13.41 4.62 9.68
CA GLY A 79 -12.51 4.93 8.58
C GLY A 79 -11.14 5.41 9.05
N LEU A 80 -11.09 6.24 10.08
CA LEU A 80 -9.85 6.68 10.73
C LEU A 80 -9.15 5.50 11.39
N GLU A 81 -9.89 4.67 12.12
CA GLU A 81 -9.36 3.43 12.69
C GLU A 81 -8.77 2.53 11.60
N ALA A 82 -9.52 2.24 10.53
CA ALA A 82 -9.01 1.44 9.42
C ALA A 82 -7.74 2.05 8.79
N ALA A 83 -7.62 3.37 8.75
CA ALA A 83 -6.40 4.05 8.27
C ALA A 83 -5.19 3.85 9.18
N ALA A 84 -5.39 3.97 10.49
CA ALA A 84 -4.34 3.71 11.47
C ALA A 84 -3.90 2.23 11.43
N LEU A 85 -4.84 1.29 11.35
CA LEU A 85 -4.54 -0.14 11.23
C LEU A 85 -3.79 -0.47 9.94
N ASP A 86 -4.19 0.15 8.83
CA ASP A 86 -3.49 -0.01 7.55
C ASP A 86 -2.03 0.44 7.63
N MET A 87 -1.74 1.51 8.37
CA MET A 87 -0.38 2.01 8.58
C MET A 87 0.48 0.98 9.32
N TYR A 88 -0.07 0.32 10.35
CA TYR A 88 0.65 -0.64 11.18
C TYR A 88 0.64 -2.09 10.65
N ARG A 89 -0.16 -2.38 9.62
CA ARG A 89 -0.38 -3.74 9.10
C ARG A 89 0.91 -4.43 8.67
N THR A 90 1.12 -5.65 9.17
CA THR A 90 2.29 -6.47 8.86
C THR A 90 1.96 -7.96 8.86
N PRO A 91 2.67 -8.78 8.05
CA PRO A 91 2.56 -10.24 8.15
C PRO A 91 3.18 -10.79 9.45
N VAL A 92 4.15 -10.11 10.06
CA VAL A 92 4.86 -10.58 11.25
C VAL A 92 4.24 -9.97 12.50
N VAL A 93 3.62 -10.80 13.33
CA VAL A 93 2.97 -10.39 14.59
C VAL A 93 3.92 -10.36 15.78
N LYS A 94 4.97 -11.19 15.77
CA LYS A 94 6.05 -11.20 16.80
C LYS A 94 7.40 -11.47 16.15
N ALA A 95 8.47 -10.94 16.73
CA ALA A 95 9.83 -11.21 16.30
C ALA A 95 10.74 -11.42 17.52
N LYS A 96 11.63 -12.40 17.43
CA LYS A 96 12.68 -12.66 18.44
C LYS A 96 14.04 -12.63 17.77
N PHE A 97 14.90 -11.75 18.28
CA PHE A 97 16.28 -11.57 17.84
C PHE A 97 17.20 -12.01 18.98
N ASP A 98 18.12 -12.93 18.68
CA ASP A 98 19.16 -13.35 19.63
C ASP A 98 20.42 -12.47 19.58
N GLY A 99 20.49 -11.59 18.57
CA GLY A 99 21.59 -10.68 18.28
C GLY A 99 22.38 -11.05 17.02
N SER A 100 22.17 -12.26 16.49
CA SER A 100 22.66 -12.69 15.19
C SER A 100 21.73 -12.25 14.05
N ASN A 101 22.13 -12.53 12.81
CA ASN A 101 21.25 -12.35 11.64
C ASN A 101 20.18 -13.44 11.47
N THR A 102 20.00 -14.33 12.44
CA THR A 102 18.90 -15.29 12.44
C THR A 102 17.76 -14.73 13.30
N VAL A 103 16.58 -14.61 12.71
CA VAL A 103 15.40 -14.07 13.38
C VAL A 103 14.30 -15.13 13.41
N LEU A 104 13.68 -15.31 14.57
CA LEU A 104 12.47 -16.11 14.69
C LEU A 104 11.25 -15.18 14.55
N PHE A 105 10.55 -15.28 13.43
CA PHE A 105 9.30 -14.56 13.22
C PHE A 105 8.11 -15.44 13.58
N THR A 106 7.10 -14.81 14.18
CA THR A 106 5.74 -15.36 14.28
C THR A 106 4.84 -14.60 13.31
N TYR A 107 4.11 -15.31 12.47
CA TYR A 107 3.16 -14.76 11.50
C TYR A 107 1.83 -15.51 11.59
N MET A 108 0.78 -14.92 11.02
CA MET A 108 -0.52 -15.59 10.91
C MET A 108 -0.62 -16.29 9.56
N ASP A 109 -0.97 -17.56 9.55
CA ASP A 109 -1.31 -18.25 8.30
C ASP A 109 -2.66 -17.78 7.72
N LYS A 110 -3.10 -18.41 6.63
CA LYS A 110 -4.36 -18.03 5.97
C LYS A 110 -5.61 -18.33 6.82
N GLU A 111 -5.49 -19.23 7.80
CA GLU A 111 -6.57 -19.63 8.70
C GLU A 111 -6.56 -18.80 9.99
N GLY A 112 -5.58 -17.91 10.15
CA GLY A 112 -5.42 -17.09 11.33
C GLY A 112 -4.73 -17.83 12.49
N LYS A 113 -3.94 -18.87 12.21
CA LYS A 113 -3.13 -19.54 13.21
C LYS A 113 -1.73 -18.92 13.28
N GLU A 114 -1.20 -18.76 14.49
CA GLU A 114 0.20 -18.38 14.68
C GLU A 114 1.13 -19.50 14.19
N MET A 115 2.02 -19.14 13.28
CA MET A 115 3.08 -19.98 12.74
C MET A 115 4.43 -19.33 13.01
N GLN A 116 5.47 -20.14 13.17
CA GLN A 116 6.83 -19.66 13.37
C GLN A 116 7.73 -20.02 12.20
N ILE A 117 8.68 -19.14 11.90
CA ILE A 117 9.73 -19.38 10.92
C ILE A 117 11.05 -18.76 11.39
N SER A 118 12.11 -19.55 11.34
CA SER A 118 13.47 -19.07 11.59
C SER A 118 14.10 -18.68 10.26
N VAL A 119 14.55 -17.43 10.14
CA VAL A 119 15.07 -16.88 8.89
C VAL A 119 16.45 -16.29 9.13
N LYS A 120 17.45 -16.82 8.44
CA LYS A 120 18.82 -16.27 8.42
C LYS A 120 18.95 -15.24 7.31
N TYR A 121 19.45 -14.06 7.64
CA TYR A 121 19.64 -12.96 6.71
C TYR A 121 21.11 -12.66 6.39
N LYS A 122 21.32 -12.09 5.20
CA LYS A 122 22.50 -11.36 4.78
C LYS A 122 22.15 -9.88 4.78
N TYR A 123 22.98 -9.06 5.42
CA TYR A 123 22.87 -7.62 5.31
C TYR A 123 23.35 -7.15 3.93
N ILE A 124 22.59 -6.28 3.29
CA ILE A 124 22.85 -5.80 1.91
C ILE A 124 22.96 -4.27 1.84
N GLY A 125 23.18 -3.61 2.98
CA GLY A 125 23.44 -2.17 3.06
C GLY A 125 22.22 -1.35 3.50
N GLN A 126 22.35 -0.03 3.40
CA GLN A 126 21.26 0.91 3.68
C GLN A 126 20.59 1.41 2.41
N LYS A 127 19.29 1.71 2.51
CA LYS A 127 18.53 2.41 1.47
C LYS A 127 17.64 3.47 2.08
N ALA A 128 17.64 4.67 1.50
CA ALA A 128 16.69 5.71 1.86
C ALA A 128 15.25 5.27 1.54
N ASP A 129 14.30 5.64 2.40
CA ASP A 129 12.89 5.56 2.07
C ASP A 129 12.57 6.50 0.88
N MET A 130 11.67 6.08 -0.02
CA MET A 130 11.36 6.91 -1.20
C MET A 130 10.43 8.09 -0.89
N GLU A 131 9.63 8.01 0.18
CA GLU A 131 8.78 9.11 0.64
C GLU A 131 9.49 9.99 1.67
N TYR A 132 10.36 9.37 2.50
CA TYR A 132 11.11 10.05 3.55
C TYR A 132 12.63 9.82 3.39
N PRO A 133 13.32 10.52 2.48
CA PRO A 133 14.72 10.24 2.14
C PRO A 133 15.72 10.29 3.30
N ASP A 134 15.39 11.03 4.37
CA ASP A 134 16.22 11.10 5.59
C ASP A 134 16.09 9.84 6.48
N SER A 135 15.09 8.99 6.21
CA SER A 135 14.91 7.71 6.89
C SER A 135 15.69 6.62 6.14
N MET A 136 16.81 6.20 6.73
CA MET A 136 17.68 5.17 6.16
C MET A 136 17.31 3.79 6.71
N TRP A 137 16.75 2.95 5.85
CA TRP A 137 16.44 1.56 6.17
C TRP A 137 17.69 0.69 6.13
N GLU A 138 17.90 -0.12 7.17
CA GLU A 138 18.81 -1.27 7.09
C GLU A 138 18.15 -2.37 6.25
N THR A 139 18.87 -2.93 5.29
CA THR A 139 18.29 -3.84 4.29
C THR A 139 18.91 -5.23 4.34
N PHE A 140 18.05 -6.24 4.24
CA PHE A 140 18.41 -7.64 4.43
C PHE A 140 17.75 -8.52 3.37
N GLU A 141 18.48 -9.52 2.91
CA GLU A 141 18.00 -10.59 2.03
C GLU A 141 18.28 -11.95 2.68
N VAL A 142 17.38 -12.91 2.52
CA VAL A 142 17.57 -14.25 3.07
C VAL A 142 18.90 -14.87 2.58
N ALA A 143 19.60 -15.55 3.48
CA ALA A 143 20.87 -16.17 3.16
C ALA A 143 20.71 -17.32 2.14
N GLU A 144 19.59 -18.04 2.25
CA GLU A 144 19.17 -19.14 1.38
C GLU A 144 17.65 -19.04 1.19
N GLU A 145 17.20 -19.05 -0.07
CA GLU A 145 15.78 -18.96 -0.41
C GLU A 145 15.14 -20.34 -0.42
N THR A 146 14.02 -20.47 0.29
CA THR A 146 13.18 -21.66 0.29
C THR A 146 11.73 -21.27 0.00
N PRO A 147 10.89 -22.19 -0.48
CA PRO A 147 9.46 -21.92 -0.65
C PRO A 147 8.77 -21.40 0.62
N GLU A 148 9.23 -21.85 1.80
CA GLU A 148 8.69 -21.48 3.11
C GLU A 148 9.02 -20.04 3.50
N ASN A 149 10.25 -19.57 3.18
CA ASN A 149 10.70 -18.23 3.53
C ASN A 149 10.48 -17.18 2.42
N ALA A 150 9.91 -17.57 1.28
CA ALA A 150 9.75 -16.70 0.11
C ALA A 150 9.05 -15.37 0.43
N LYS A 151 8.07 -15.34 1.35
CA LYS A 151 7.38 -14.11 1.79
C LYS A 151 8.25 -13.17 2.64
N PHE A 152 9.32 -13.70 3.21
CA PHE A 152 10.29 -13.02 4.07
C PHE A 152 11.64 -12.83 3.37
N LYS A 153 11.70 -13.08 2.05
CA LYS A 153 12.93 -12.99 1.24
C LYS A 153 13.68 -11.69 1.47
N TYR A 154 12.95 -10.57 1.44
CA TYR A 154 13.46 -9.25 1.71
C TYR A 154 12.85 -8.71 3.00
N PHE A 155 13.72 -8.13 3.83
CA PHE A 155 13.40 -7.52 5.11
C PHE A 155 14.12 -6.18 5.19
N ILE A 156 13.39 -5.11 5.55
CA ILE A 156 14.00 -3.82 5.86
C ILE A 156 13.55 -3.37 7.24
N ALA A 157 14.45 -2.76 8.00
CA ALA A 157 14.17 -2.30 9.36
C ALA A 157 14.84 -0.96 9.68
N LEU A 158 14.16 -0.15 10.47
CA LEU A 158 14.78 0.95 11.20
C LEU A 158 15.23 0.43 12.57
N PRO A 159 16.42 0.83 13.07
CA PRO A 159 16.87 0.46 14.41
C PRO A 159 15.87 0.88 15.49
N PRO A 160 15.81 0.17 16.63
CA PRO A 160 14.98 0.59 17.75
C PRO A 160 15.33 2.01 18.20
N HIS A 161 14.31 2.85 18.32
CA HIS A 161 14.41 4.25 18.71
C HIS A 161 13.20 4.67 19.55
N GLY A 162 13.33 5.80 20.24
CA GLY A 162 12.26 6.39 21.04
C GLY A 162 11.91 7.79 20.53
N HIS A 163 10.67 8.21 20.76
CA HIS A 163 10.23 9.58 20.53
C HIS A 163 9.92 10.23 21.89
N GLY A 164 10.74 11.20 22.29
CA GLY A 164 10.64 11.80 23.63
C GLY A 164 10.75 10.73 24.72
N ASP A 165 9.81 10.77 25.67
CA ASP A 165 9.72 9.81 26.78
C ASP A 165 8.94 8.53 26.44
N GLY A 166 8.59 8.33 25.16
CA GLY A 166 7.89 7.13 24.68
C GLY A 166 8.78 5.87 24.69
N PRO A 167 8.18 4.67 24.73
CA PRO A 167 8.94 3.43 24.72
C PRO A 167 9.74 3.26 23.43
N GLN A 168 10.85 2.50 23.52
CA GLN A 168 11.57 2.07 22.34
C GLN A 168 10.67 1.21 21.45
N HIS A 169 10.73 1.51 20.16
CA HIS A 169 10.04 0.80 19.11
C HIS A 169 10.87 0.83 17.83
N TRP A 170 10.49 0.00 16.86
CA TRP A 170 11.12 0.00 15.54
C TRP A 170 10.09 -0.25 14.46
N HIS A 171 10.49 0.01 13.23
CA HIS A 171 9.66 -0.21 12.05
C HIS A 171 10.28 -1.25 11.13
N ALA A 172 9.43 -2.00 10.43
CA ALA A 172 9.89 -2.91 9.40
C ALA A 172 8.89 -3.19 8.28
N ARG A 173 9.42 -3.60 7.13
CA ARG A 173 8.64 -4.08 5.99
C ARG A 173 9.24 -5.38 5.46
N PHE A 174 8.37 -6.26 4.95
CA PHE A 174 8.70 -7.59 4.46
C PHE A 174 8.14 -7.81 3.07
N GLY A 175 8.84 -8.56 2.22
CA GLY A 175 8.29 -8.94 0.91
C GLY A 175 9.15 -9.91 0.12
N SER A 176 8.58 -10.42 -0.96
CA SER A 176 9.20 -11.43 -1.82
C SER A 176 9.84 -10.89 -3.10
N ARG A 177 9.60 -9.62 -3.44
CA ARG A 177 9.89 -9.07 -4.77
C ARG A 177 11.26 -8.40 -4.86
N SER A 178 11.48 -7.33 -4.11
CA SER A 178 12.74 -6.58 -4.08
C SER A 178 12.78 -5.58 -2.93
N ILE A 179 13.97 -5.11 -2.55
CA ILE A 179 14.12 -3.98 -1.63
C ILE A 179 13.45 -2.71 -2.16
N GLY A 180 13.55 -2.45 -3.47
CA GLY A 180 12.89 -1.33 -4.14
C GLY A 180 11.37 -1.31 -3.90
N SER A 181 10.74 -2.49 -3.86
CA SER A 181 9.30 -2.62 -3.57
C SER A 181 8.95 -2.36 -2.10
N LEU A 182 9.90 -2.48 -1.18
CA LEU A 182 9.69 -2.21 0.25
C LEU A 182 9.90 -0.73 0.58
N ILE A 183 10.89 -0.07 -0.01
CA ILE A 183 11.14 1.36 0.18
C ILE A 183 10.13 2.27 -0.54
N SER A 184 9.26 1.71 -1.40
CA SER A 184 8.10 2.38 -2.03
C SER A 184 6.84 2.38 -1.17
N GLY A 185 6.86 1.74 0.00
CA GLY A 185 5.69 1.52 0.85
C GLY A 185 5.16 2.78 1.53
N ALA A 186 4.72 3.77 0.74
CA ALA A 186 4.26 5.07 1.22
C ALA A 186 3.17 4.92 2.29
N GLY A 187 3.31 5.67 3.39
CA GLY A 187 2.39 5.63 4.53
C GLY A 187 2.28 4.29 5.27
N LYS A 188 3.18 3.32 5.03
CA LYS A 188 3.22 2.04 5.77
C LYS A 188 4.37 2.03 6.77
N TRP A 189 4.01 1.94 8.05
CA TRP A 189 4.92 1.97 9.19
C TRP A 189 4.58 0.87 10.18
N PRO A 190 4.67 -0.43 9.82
CA PRO A 190 4.51 -1.48 10.81
C PRO A 190 5.45 -1.25 11.96
N THR A 191 4.90 -1.22 13.17
CA THR A 191 5.60 -0.76 14.36
C THR A 191 5.63 -1.88 15.37
N TYR A 192 6.78 -2.06 16.01
CA TYR A 192 7.04 -3.13 16.95
C TYR A 192 7.51 -2.57 18.28
N TYR A 193 6.92 -3.05 19.36
CA TYR A 193 7.24 -2.68 20.74
C TYR A 193 7.83 -3.88 21.47
N SER A 194 8.59 -3.64 22.53
CA SER A 194 9.10 -4.74 23.36
C SER A 194 7.94 -5.56 23.93
N SER A 195 8.04 -6.88 23.86
CA SER A 195 7.02 -7.80 24.39
C SER A 195 6.87 -7.73 25.92
N SER A 196 7.81 -7.09 26.62
CA SER A 196 7.72 -6.86 28.07
C SER A 196 6.78 -5.72 28.45
N ILE A 197 6.39 -4.85 27.50
CA ILE A 197 5.46 -3.76 27.76
C ILE A 197 4.05 -4.33 27.93
N PRO A 198 3.36 -4.06 29.05
CA PRO A 198 1.99 -4.52 29.24
C PRO A 198 1.06 -4.03 28.14
N LYS A 199 0.16 -4.91 27.67
CA LYS A 199 -0.84 -4.54 26.63
C LYS A 199 -1.67 -3.33 27.03
N SER A 200 -2.01 -3.18 28.32
CA SER A 200 -2.74 -2.01 28.84
C SER A 200 -2.00 -0.70 28.62
N ASP A 201 -0.66 -0.72 28.72
CA ASP A 201 0.14 0.48 28.58
C ASP A 201 0.32 0.84 27.10
N LEU A 202 0.45 -0.18 26.23
CA LEU A 202 0.37 0.03 24.79
C LEU A 202 -0.97 0.68 24.41
N VAL A 203 -2.09 0.18 24.94
CA VAL A 203 -3.42 0.73 24.66
C VAL A 203 -3.53 2.20 25.05
N LYS A 204 -3.09 2.59 26.26
CA LYS A 204 -3.09 4.00 26.72
C LYS A 204 -2.23 4.90 25.83
N MET A 205 -1.06 4.40 25.42
CA MET A 205 -0.16 5.12 24.53
C MET A 205 -0.80 5.34 23.15
N PHE A 206 -1.42 4.31 22.58
CA PHE A 206 -2.14 4.42 21.31
C PHE A 206 -3.35 5.34 21.41
N GLU A 207 -4.13 5.23 22.48
CA GLU A 207 -5.24 6.13 22.75
C GLU A 207 -4.80 7.60 22.72
N SER A 208 -3.66 7.89 23.35
CA SER A 208 -3.06 9.23 23.40
C SER A 208 -2.48 9.67 22.05
N SER A 209 -2.05 8.75 21.19
CA SER A 209 -1.47 9.07 19.89
C SER A 209 -2.51 9.29 18.79
N ILE A 210 -3.74 8.78 18.95
CA ILE A 210 -4.80 8.88 17.93
C ILE A 210 -5.09 10.33 17.54
N SER A 211 -5.00 11.30 18.45
CA SER A 211 -5.21 12.73 18.12
C SER A 211 -4.14 13.31 17.18
N ASN A 212 -3.02 12.63 16.98
CA ASN A 212 -1.97 13.03 16.04
C ASN A 212 -2.14 12.37 14.66
N MET A 213 -3.05 11.42 14.48
CA MET A 213 -3.29 10.76 13.19
C MET A 213 -3.56 11.72 12.01
N PRO A 214 -4.24 12.88 12.17
CA PRO A 214 -4.39 13.85 11.09
C PRO A 214 -3.06 14.39 10.52
N LYS A 215 -1.94 14.27 11.26
CA LYS A 215 -0.61 14.67 10.80
C LYS A 215 0.07 13.60 9.94
N TRP A 216 -0.34 12.35 10.06
CA TRP A 216 0.30 11.19 9.42
C TRP A 216 -0.54 10.57 8.31
N LEU A 217 -1.83 10.88 8.29
CA LEU A 217 -2.76 10.43 7.28
C LEU A 217 -2.99 11.53 6.24
N PRO A 218 -3.21 11.17 4.97
CA PRO A 218 -3.53 12.17 3.96
C PRO A 218 -4.84 12.87 4.32
N VAL A 219 -4.92 14.18 4.05
CA VAL A 219 -6.18 14.92 4.24
C VAL A 219 -7.27 14.31 3.35
N SER A 220 -6.94 14.04 2.08
CA SER A 220 -7.83 13.37 1.12
C SER A 220 -7.35 11.95 0.84
N PRO A 221 -8.11 10.90 1.22
CA PRO A 221 -7.74 9.50 0.98
C PRO A 221 -7.39 9.16 -0.48
N PHE A 222 -7.90 9.92 -1.46
CA PHE A 222 -7.60 9.72 -2.87
C PHE A 222 -6.31 10.37 -3.38
N GLU A 223 -5.56 11.09 -2.54
CA GLU A 223 -4.37 11.84 -2.96
C GLU A 223 -3.33 10.97 -3.69
N SER A 224 -3.10 9.75 -3.17
CA SER A 224 -2.15 8.80 -3.75
C SER A 224 -2.56 8.30 -5.15
N TYR A 225 -3.83 8.38 -5.52
CA TYR A 225 -4.33 8.04 -6.85
C TYR A 225 -4.38 9.27 -7.77
N ALA A 226 -4.79 10.41 -7.24
CA ALA A 226 -4.93 11.67 -7.97
C ALA A 226 -3.59 12.18 -8.54
N LYS A 227 -2.47 11.96 -7.84
CA LYS A 227 -1.13 12.36 -8.31
C LYS A 227 -0.70 11.69 -9.62
N HIS A 228 -1.36 10.62 -10.03
CA HIS A 228 -1.08 9.91 -11.28
C HIS A 228 -2.01 10.32 -12.45
N GLY A 229 -2.90 11.29 -12.24
CA GLY A 229 -3.85 11.76 -13.25
C GLY A 229 -5.00 10.78 -13.47
N LYS A 230 -5.47 10.69 -14.72
CA LYS A 230 -6.58 9.82 -15.09
C LYS A 230 -6.15 8.36 -15.15
N TRP A 231 -7.10 7.48 -14.88
CA TRP A 231 -6.93 6.03 -14.91
C TRP A 231 -7.82 5.40 -15.97
N ILE A 232 -7.33 4.32 -16.60
CA ILE A 232 -8.04 3.53 -17.61
C ILE A 232 -8.18 2.08 -17.14
N ASN A 233 -9.35 1.48 -17.39
CA ASN A 233 -9.60 0.08 -17.13
C ASN A 233 -8.76 -0.81 -18.06
N SER A 234 -8.11 -1.84 -17.52
CA SER A 234 -7.30 -2.78 -18.31
C SER A 234 -8.08 -3.49 -19.42
N ILE A 235 -9.38 -3.74 -19.23
CA ILE A 235 -10.23 -4.32 -20.27
C ILE A 235 -10.42 -3.35 -21.44
N SER A 236 -10.58 -2.05 -21.17
CA SER A 236 -10.64 -1.04 -22.23
C SER A 236 -9.34 -0.95 -23.04
N MET A 237 -8.19 -1.21 -22.42
CA MET A 237 -6.92 -1.32 -23.13
C MET A 237 -6.87 -2.57 -24.04
N ALA A 238 -7.38 -3.72 -23.54
CA ALA A 238 -7.46 -4.95 -24.32
C ALA A 238 -8.45 -4.87 -25.48
N GLU A 239 -9.52 -4.09 -25.32
CA GLU A 239 -10.53 -3.82 -26.35
C GLU A 239 -10.15 -2.68 -27.30
N SER A 240 -8.98 -2.05 -27.11
CA SER A 240 -8.51 -0.96 -27.96
C SER A 240 -8.40 -1.39 -29.42
N THR A 241 -8.82 -0.47 -30.31
CA THR A 241 -8.72 -0.58 -31.77
C THR A 241 -7.55 0.23 -32.33
N ALA A 242 -6.63 0.68 -31.47
CA ALA A 242 -5.42 1.37 -31.91
C ALA A 242 -4.55 0.45 -32.77
N LYS A 243 -3.97 0.99 -33.85
CA LYS A 243 -3.21 0.21 -34.84
C LYS A 243 -2.07 -0.59 -34.21
N GLU A 244 -1.40 -0.03 -33.22
CA GLU A 244 -0.30 -0.66 -32.49
C GLU A 244 -0.76 -1.87 -31.67
N VAL A 245 -1.94 -1.76 -31.03
CA VAL A 245 -2.53 -2.86 -30.25
C VAL A 245 -3.02 -3.97 -31.19
N GLU A 246 -3.65 -3.61 -32.31
CA GLU A 246 -4.05 -4.59 -33.34
C GLU A 246 -2.85 -5.34 -33.93
N ALA A 247 -1.73 -4.64 -34.18
CA ALA A 247 -0.49 -5.25 -34.65
C ALA A 247 0.05 -6.29 -33.65
N VAL A 248 -0.06 -6.00 -32.34
CA VAL A 248 0.31 -6.98 -31.29
C VAL A 248 -0.60 -8.19 -31.30
N TYR A 249 -1.92 -8.02 -31.43
CA TYR A 249 -2.84 -9.15 -31.58
C TYR A 249 -2.47 -10.00 -32.79
N ALA A 250 -2.28 -9.40 -33.97
CA ALA A 250 -1.90 -10.12 -35.18
C ALA A 250 -0.58 -10.89 -35.01
N LYS A 251 0.43 -10.26 -34.41
CA LYS A 251 1.74 -10.88 -34.11
C LYS A 251 1.59 -12.09 -33.20
N VAL A 252 0.93 -11.92 -32.05
CA VAL A 252 0.83 -12.98 -31.03
C VAL A 252 -0.07 -14.12 -31.50
N LEU A 253 -1.19 -13.82 -32.16
CA LEU A 253 -2.06 -14.88 -32.68
C LEU A 253 -1.35 -15.75 -33.73
N LYS A 254 -0.49 -15.16 -34.57
CA LYS A 254 0.38 -15.91 -35.50
C LYS A 254 1.39 -16.79 -34.77
N GLU A 255 2.01 -16.29 -33.70
CA GLU A 255 2.97 -17.06 -32.87
C GLU A 255 2.31 -18.26 -32.15
N TYR A 256 1.00 -18.16 -31.89
CA TYR A 256 0.21 -19.18 -31.19
C TYR A 256 -0.71 -20.00 -32.11
N ALA A 257 -0.49 -19.93 -33.42
CA ALA A 257 -1.27 -20.69 -34.40
C ALA A 257 -1.26 -22.20 -34.09
N GLY A 258 -2.43 -22.84 -34.17
CA GLY A 258 -2.67 -24.26 -33.90
C GLY A 258 -2.61 -24.66 -32.42
N LYS A 259 -2.33 -23.73 -31.50
CA LYS A 259 -2.12 -24.03 -30.07
C LYS A 259 -3.38 -23.86 -29.23
N ASN A 260 -4.55 -23.60 -29.82
CA ASN A 260 -5.79 -23.43 -29.06
C ASN A 260 -6.21 -24.78 -28.44
N PRO A 261 -6.37 -24.87 -27.10
CA PRO A 261 -6.81 -26.10 -26.44
C PRO A 261 -8.19 -26.60 -26.88
N LYS A 262 -9.00 -25.75 -27.53
CA LYS A 262 -10.30 -26.11 -28.13
C LYS A 262 -10.17 -26.63 -29.58
N GLY A 263 -8.95 -26.69 -30.12
CA GLY A 263 -8.67 -26.97 -31.53
C GLY A 263 -8.53 -25.68 -32.35
N GLY A 264 -7.62 -25.69 -33.33
CA GLY A 264 -7.39 -24.57 -34.25
C GLY A 264 -6.60 -23.39 -33.66
N ASP A 265 -6.85 -22.20 -34.20
CA ASP A 265 -6.20 -20.96 -33.82
C ASP A 265 -6.97 -20.22 -32.71
N PHE A 266 -6.27 -19.38 -31.95
CA PHE A 266 -6.94 -18.43 -31.06
C PHE A 266 -7.49 -17.25 -31.86
N THR A 267 -8.63 -16.70 -31.43
CA THR A 267 -9.15 -15.43 -31.92
C THR A 267 -8.80 -14.27 -30.98
N LYS A 268 -8.87 -13.02 -31.47
CA LYS A 268 -8.80 -11.83 -30.61
C LYS A 268 -9.85 -11.89 -29.49
N GLN A 269 -11.05 -12.37 -29.80
CA GLN A 269 -12.13 -12.48 -28.82
C GLN A 269 -11.84 -13.53 -27.74
N ASP A 270 -11.20 -14.66 -28.08
CA ASP A 270 -10.76 -15.65 -27.08
C ASP A 270 -9.81 -15.02 -26.07
N VAL A 271 -8.85 -14.23 -26.55
CA VAL A 271 -7.90 -13.51 -25.70
C VAL A 271 -8.61 -12.50 -24.82
N ILE A 272 -9.49 -11.64 -25.37
CA ILE A 272 -10.25 -10.66 -24.58
C ILE A 272 -11.11 -11.35 -23.52
N ASN A 273 -11.76 -12.46 -23.87
CA ASN A 273 -12.55 -13.23 -22.91
C ASN A 273 -11.68 -13.80 -21.78
N GLN A 274 -10.44 -14.18 -22.07
CA GLN A 274 -9.49 -14.60 -21.04
C GLN A 274 -9.08 -13.44 -20.13
N PHE A 275 -8.83 -12.26 -20.68
CA PHE A 275 -8.61 -11.04 -19.89
C PHE A 275 -9.81 -10.76 -18.97
N LYS A 276 -11.04 -10.87 -19.48
CA LYS A 276 -12.26 -10.65 -18.70
C LYS A 276 -12.44 -11.65 -17.56
N LYS A 277 -11.94 -12.87 -17.69
CA LYS A 277 -11.92 -13.84 -16.57
C LYS A 277 -10.95 -13.42 -15.46
N VAL A 278 -9.79 -12.89 -15.84
CA VAL A 278 -8.74 -12.51 -14.88
C VAL A 278 -9.01 -11.16 -14.22
N TYR A 279 -9.41 -10.15 -15.00
CA TYR A 279 -9.57 -8.77 -14.55
C TYR A 279 -11.04 -8.34 -14.40
N GLY A 280 -11.97 -9.27 -14.57
CA GLY A 280 -13.41 -8.97 -14.55
C GLY A 280 -13.93 -8.41 -15.87
N PRO A 281 -15.26 -8.22 -16.00
CA PRO A 281 -15.90 -7.99 -17.29
C PRO A 281 -15.61 -6.62 -17.92
N GLY A 282 -15.10 -5.64 -17.16
CA GLY A 282 -14.76 -4.30 -17.65
C GLY A 282 -15.93 -3.45 -18.16
N LYS A 283 -17.18 -3.90 -17.99
CA LYS A 283 -18.35 -3.33 -18.65
C LYS A 283 -18.87 -2.02 -18.05
N ASP A 284 -18.46 -1.71 -16.82
CA ASP A 284 -19.11 -0.65 -16.04
C ASP A 284 -18.47 0.73 -16.25
N PHE A 285 -17.18 0.80 -16.57
CA PHE A 285 -16.47 2.06 -16.81
C PHE A 285 -15.24 1.86 -17.71
N THR A 286 -14.83 2.93 -18.39
CA THR A 286 -13.56 2.96 -19.14
C THR A 286 -12.49 3.75 -18.40
N HIS A 287 -12.86 4.86 -17.77
CA HIS A 287 -11.92 5.77 -17.12
C HIS A 287 -12.39 6.22 -15.74
N MET A 288 -11.41 6.66 -14.94
CA MET A 288 -11.65 7.30 -13.66
C MET A 288 -10.73 8.49 -13.45
N ASP A 289 -11.21 9.45 -12.68
CA ASP A 289 -10.47 10.63 -12.25
C ASP A 289 -10.68 10.87 -10.75
N PHE A 290 -9.61 11.19 -10.04
CA PHE A 290 -9.63 11.44 -8.60
C PHE A 290 -9.36 12.92 -8.36
N ILE A 291 -10.33 13.62 -7.77
CA ILE A 291 -10.26 15.07 -7.57
C ILE A 291 -10.10 15.37 -6.09
N VAL A 292 -8.90 15.82 -5.71
CA VAL A 292 -8.53 16.12 -4.31
C VAL A 292 -8.25 17.60 -4.03
N LYS A 293 -8.18 18.43 -5.07
CA LYS A 293 -7.91 19.87 -4.93
C LYS A 293 -9.12 20.61 -4.35
N ASN A 294 -8.85 21.74 -3.70
CA ASN A 294 -9.87 22.63 -3.12
C ASN A 294 -10.75 21.95 -2.07
N GLY A 295 -10.15 21.13 -1.20
CA GLY A 295 -10.86 20.45 -0.12
C GLY A 295 -11.85 19.41 -0.64
N LYS A 296 -11.49 18.66 -1.68
CA LYS A 296 -12.32 17.59 -2.25
C LYS A 296 -11.73 16.21 -1.97
N ASN A 297 -12.58 15.21 -2.07
CA ASN A 297 -12.20 13.80 -2.14
C ASN A 297 -13.22 13.10 -3.06
N GLU A 298 -13.25 13.52 -4.32
CA GLU A 298 -14.23 13.06 -5.31
C GLU A 298 -13.63 12.00 -6.24
N LEU A 299 -14.46 11.04 -6.63
CA LEU A 299 -14.20 10.11 -7.72
C LEU A 299 -15.18 10.41 -8.85
N VAL A 300 -14.65 10.55 -10.06
CA VAL A 300 -15.39 10.66 -11.31
C VAL A 300 -15.18 9.38 -12.10
N ILE A 301 -16.27 8.80 -12.60
CA ILE A 301 -16.27 7.59 -13.40
C ILE A 301 -16.85 7.92 -14.76
N SER A 302 -16.13 7.54 -15.80
CA SER A 302 -16.50 7.78 -17.17
C SER A 302 -16.56 6.48 -17.97
N LYS A 303 -17.46 6.43 -18.93
CA LYS A 303 -17.59 5.36 -19.90
C LYS A 303 -17.69 5.96 -21.30
N ASP A 304 -16.88 5.45 -22.23
CA ASP A 304 -16.86 5.88 -23.63
C ASP A 304 -16.79 7.41 -23.81
N GLY A 305 -15.93 8.05 -23.01
CA GLY A 305 -15.70 9.50 -23.05
C GLY A 305 -16.76 10.35 -22.33
N LYS A 306 -17.80 9.75 -21.75
CA LYS A 306 -18.86 10.45 -21.01
C LYS A 306 -18.76 10.18 -19.53
N GLU A 307 -18.88 11.23 -18.71
CA GLU A 307 -19.06 11.08 -17.27
C GLU A 307 -20.39 10.35 -17.00
N ILE A 308 -20.34 9.23 -16.29
CA ILE A 308 -21.52 8.45 -15.90
C ILE A 308 -21.81 8.53 -14.41
N PHE A 309 -20.81 8.89 -13.61
CA PHE A 309 -20.96 9.01 -12.16
C PHE A 309 -19.90 9.95 -11.56
N ARG A 310 -20.32 10.67 -10.52
CA ARG A 310 -19.47 11.51 -9.68
C ARG A 310 -20.04 11.53 -8.28
N SER A 311 -19.16 11.41 -7.29
CA SER A 311 -19.50 11.61 -5.88
C SER A 311 -18.25 11.98 -5.09
N SER A 312 -18.45 12.75 -4.01
CA SER A 312 -17.54 12.76 -2.88
C SER A 312 -17.58 11.42 -2.16
N TYR A 313 -16.47 11.04 -1.55
CA TYR A 313 -16.32 9.80 -0.82
C TYR A 313 -15.72 10.04 0.57
N VAL A 314 -16.19 9.27 1.54
CA VAL A 314 -15.64 9.22 2.89
C VAL A 314 -15.04 7.84 3.14
N ARG A 315 -13.93 7.80 3.85
CA ARG A 315 -13.31 6.54 4.28
C ARG A 315 -14.16 5.91 5.37
N VAL A 316 -14.42 4.62 5.22
CA VAL A 316 -15.18 3.80 6.17
C VAL A 316 -14.34 2.62 6.65
N ALA A 317 -14.89 1.81 7.54
CA ALA A 317 -14.30 0.54 7.94
C ALA A 317 -13.83 -0.27 6.72
N ALA A 318 -12.74 -1.01 6.86
CA ALA A 318 -12.26 -1.88 5.79
C ALA A 318 -13.34 -2.90 5.39
N SER A 319 -13.52 -3.10 4.09
CA SER A 319 -14.44 -4.12 3.58
C SER A 319 -14.06 -5.50 4.08
N LYS A 320 -15.05 -6.29 4.49
CA LYS A 320 -14.84 -7.66 4.98
C LYS A 320 -14.37 -8.57 3.85
N ALA A 321 -14.89 -8.35 2.65
CA ALA A 321 -14.55 -9.14 1.47
C ALA A 321 -13.21 -8.72 0.84
N LYS A 322 -12.93 -7.40 0.81
CA LYS A 322 -11.73 -6.83 0.21
C LYS A 322 -11.13 -5.80 1.18
N PRO A 323 -10.37 -6.25 2.20
CA PRO A 323 -9.89 -5.40 3.30
C PRO A 323 -8.70 -4.53 2.88
N TYR A 324 -9.00 -3.54 2.04
CA TYR A 324 -8.11 -2.48 1.60
C TYR A 324 -8.72 -1.11 1.91
N LEU A 325 -8.24 -0.04 1.26
CA LEU A 325 -8.79 1.31 1.44
C LEU A 325 -10.24 1.32 0.95
N THR A 326 -11.17 1.36 1.90
CA THR A 326 -12.61 1.24 1.63
C THR A 326 -13.29 2.59 1.81
N MET A 327 -14.06 3.00 0.81
CA MET A 327 -14.72 4.29 0.75
C MET A 327 -16.20 4.11 0.45
N LYS A 328 -17.02 4.99 1.03
CA LYS A 328 -18.45 5.07 0.76
C LYS A 328 -18.78 6.37 0.05
N ALA A 329 -19.57 6.29 -1.01
CA ALA A 329 -20.07 7.46 -1.73
C ALA A 329 -21.04 8.23 -0.82
N GLU A 330 -20.93 9.55 -0.82
CA GLU A 330 -21.90 10.42 -0.13
C GLU A 330 -23.21 10.57 -0.93
N LYS A 331 -23.17 10.31 -2.24
CA LYS A 331 -24.36 10.37 -3.09
C LYS A 331 -25.32 9.21 -2.78
N ASN A 332 -26.53 9.55 -2.31
CA ASN A 332 -27.56 8.58 -1.89
C ASN A 332 -27.96 7.54 -2.96
N ASN A 333 -27.89 7.89 -4.24
CA ASN A 333 -28.24 7.01 -5.37
C ASN A 333 -26.99 6.54 -6.14
N ALA A 334 -25.93 6.14 -5.42
CA ALA A 334 -24.69 5.72 -6.03
C ALA A 334 -24.73 4.31 -6.66
N GLY A 335 -25.78 3.52 -6.39
CA GLY A 335 -25.94 2.18 -6.97
C GLY A 335 -24.70 1.32 -6.75
N LYS A 336 -24.16 0.70 -7.80
CA LYS A 336 -22.94 -0.12 -7.72
C LYS A 336 -21.66 0.65 -7.35
N TYR A 337 -21.68 1.97 -7.34
CA TYR A 337 -20.55 2.80 -6.95
C TYR A 337 -20.64 3.27 -5.49
N SER A 338 -21.62 2.75 -4.72
CA SER A 338 -21.85 3.16 -3.33
C SER A 338 -20.70 2.81 -2.41
N LEU A 339 -20.13 1.61 -2.55
CA LEU A 339 -19.01 1.13 -1.76
C LEU A 339 -17.89 0.72 -2.71
N ILE A 340 -16.67 1.16 -2.42
CA ILE A 340 -15.49 0.85 -3.22
C ILE A 340 -14.32 0.49 -2.32
N SER A 341 -13.46 -0.42 -2.77
CA SER A 341 -12.25 -0.86 -2.06
C SER A 341 -11.06 -0.89 -3.01
N PHE A 342 -9.99 -0.19 -2.64
CA PHE A 342 -8.80 0.01 -3.46
C PHE A 342 -7.58 -0.68 -2.89
N VAL A 343 -6.89 -1.43 -3.74
CA VAL A 343 -5.48 -1.74 -3.48
C VAL A 343 -4.65 -0.47 -3.74
N VAL A 344 -3.64 -0.21 -2.91
CA VAL A 344 -2.70 0.91 -3.11
C VAL A 344 -2.07 0.87 -4.50
N VAL A 345 -1.75 2.02 -5.08
CA VAL A 345 -0.99 2.10 -6.35
C VAL A 345 0.35 1.40 -6.19
N HIS A 346 0.65 0.47 -7.10
CA HIS A 346 1.86 -0.34 -7.05
C HIS A 346 2.31 -0.82 -8.43
N GLY A 347 3.48 -1.46 -8.46
CA GLY A 347 4.05 -2.08 -9.66
C GLY A 347 4.64 -1.10 -10.67
N ASP A 348 5.29 -1.66 -11.68
CA ASP A 348 5.81 -0.94 -12.84
C ASP A 348 5.36 -1.66 -14.11
N PRO A 349 4.49 -1.06 -14.95
CA PRO A 349 3.91 0.28 -14.80
C PRO A 349 2.97 0.39 -13.60
N ALA A 350 2.86 1.59 -13.03
CA ALA A 350 1.98 1.88 -11.90
C ALA A 350 0.52 1.54 -12.21
N HIS A 351 -0.11 0.77 -11.31
CA HIS A 351 -1.50 0.33 -11.41
C HIS A 351 -2.10 0.13 -10.03
N PHE A 352 -3.43 0.00 -9.99
CA PHE A 352 -4.13 -0.43 -8.79
C PHE A 352 -5.30 -1.35 -9.13
N HIS A 353 -5.88 -1.95 -8.09
CA HIS A 353 -7.07 -2.78 -8.23
C HIS A 353 -8.27 -2.14 -7.55
N LEU A 354 -9.42 -2.17 -8.22
CA LEU A 354 -10.66 -1.57 -7.75
C LEU A 354 -11.75 -2.64 -7.61
N PHE A 355 -12.28 -2.76 -6.40
CA PHE A 355 -13.50 -3.50 -6.15
C PHE A 355 -14.63 -2.55 -5.81
N TYR A 356 -15.84 -2.82 -6.28
CA TYR A 356 -16.98 -1.91 -6.12
C TYR A 356 -18.31 -2.65 -6.17
N GLY A 357 -19.28 -2.12 -5.44
CA GLY A 357 -20.66 -2.63 -5.38
C GLY A 357 -21.57 -1.71 -4.58
N ALA A 358 -22.85 -2.01 -4.57
CA ALA A 358 -23.81 -1.34 -3.70
C ALA A 358 -23.60 -1.71 -2.22
N ASN A 359 -22.97 -2.86 -1.95
CA ASN A 359 -22.77 -3.43 -0.63
C ASN A 359 -21.58 -4.43 -0.63
N GLU A 360 -21.29 -5.02 0.54
CA GLU A 360 -20.22 -6.02 0.72
C GLU A 360 -20.43 -7.29 -0.11
N GLU A 361 -21.67 -7.74 -0.30
CA GLU A 361 -21.98 -8.96 -1.05
C GLU A 361 -21.60 -8.78 -2.53
N GLU A 362 -21.94 -7.64 -3.12
CA GLU A 362 -21.56 -7.33 -4.51
C GLU A 362 -20.03 -7.23 -4.67
N ILE A 363 -19.34 -6.61 -3.70
CA ILE A 363 -17.86 -6.58 -3.68
C ILE A 363 -17.26 -8.00 -3.57
N ALA A 364 -17.86 -8.85 -2.72
CA ALA A 364 -17.40 -10.23 -2.52
C ALA A 364 -17.58 -11.08 -3.78
N ASN A 365 -18.70 -10.90 -4.48
CA ASN A 365 -19.07 -11.64 -5.68
C ASN A 365 -18.43 -11.11 -6.97
N GLN A 366 -17.60 -10.05 -6.87
CA GLN A 366 -16.97 -9.47 -8.03
C GLN A 366 -15.93 -10.42 -8.64
N VAL A 367 -16.11 -10.71 -9.94
CA VAL A 367 -15.25 -11.63 -10.70
C VAL A 367 -13.93 -10.96 -11.08
N GLY A 368 -12.84 -11.69 -10.88
CA GLY A 368 -11.49 -11.27 -11.26
C GLY A 368 -10.89 -10.21 -10.34
N THR A 369 -9.84 -9.55 -10.81
CA THR A 369 -9.14 -8.47 -10.12
C THR A 369 -9.14 -7.22 -11.03
N PRO A 370 -10.20 -6.40 -10.99
CA PRO A 370 -10.31 -5.24 -11.87
C PRO A 370 -9.12 -4.31 -11.69
N THR A 371 -8.40 -4.06 -12.78
CA THR A 371 -7.10 -3.39 -12.75
C THR A 371 -7.17 -2.10 -13.55
N CYS A 372 -6.63 -1.03 -12.97
CA CYS A 372 -6.60 0.29 -13.57
C CYS A 372 -5.15 0.74 -13.75
N TYR A 373 -4.82 1.23 -14.94
CA TYR A 373 -3.51 1.81 -15.28
C TYR A 373 -3.64 3.30 -15.47
N LYS A 374 -2.52 4.04 -15.42
CA LYS A 374 -2.51 5.43 -15.88
C LYS A 374 -3.06 5.52 -17.30
N ALA A 375 -3.93 6.49 -17.56
CA ALA A 375 -4.55 6.70 -18.87
C ALA A 375 -3.61 7.43 -19.85
N GLU A 376 -2.71 8.29 -19.32
CA GLU A 376 -1.67 8.96 -20.10
C GLU A 376 -0.58 7.97 -20.51
N ARG A 377 -0.86 7.20 -21.55
CA ARG A 377 0.05 6.23 -22.15
C ARG A 377 -0.11 6.29 -23.66
N SER A 378 1.00 6.24 -24.37
CA SER A 378 1.00 6.09 -25.82
C SER A 378 0.44 4.72 -26.23
N ASN A 379 -0.14 4.63 -27.43
CA ASN A 379 -0.58 3.34 -27.97
C ASN A 379 0.56 2.32 -28.04
N ALA A 380 1.80 2.76 -28.25
CA ALA A 380 2.99 1.90 -28.24
C ALA A 380 3.26 1.30 -26.86
N GLU A 381 3.17 2.08 -25.78
CA GLU A 381 3.31 1.58 -24.41
C GLU A 381 2.20 0.61 -24.02
N ILE A 382 0.96 0.90 -24.45
CA ILE A 382 -0.19 0.00 -24.26
C ILE A 382 0.07 -1.31 -25.01
N ALA A 383 0.46 -1.24 -26.28
CA ALA A 383 0.75 -2.40 -27.12
C ALA A 383 1.85 -3.29 -26.51
N ALA A 384 2.96 -2.69 -26.06
CA ALA A 384 4.06 -3.43 -25.41
C ALA A 384 3.60 -4.15 -24.13
N GLY A 385 2.81 -3.48 -23.28
CA GLY A 385 2.24 -4.09 -22.08
C GLY A 385 1.23 -5.21 -22.39
N MET A 386 0.46 -5.05 -23.47
CA MET A 386 -0.50 -6.04 -23.95
C MET A 386 0.20 -7.29 -24.51
N GLU A 387 1.29 -7.16 -25.27
CA GLU A 387 1.99 -8.32 -25.84
C GLU A 387 2.37 -9.34 -24.76
N ASN A 388 3.08 -8.88 -23.73
CA ASN A 388 3.52 -9.72 -22.61
C ASN A 388 2.33 -10.32 -21.85
N SER A 389 1.28 -9.53 -21.65
CA SER A 389 0.09 -9.99 -20.94
C SER A 389 -0.67 -11.05 -21.73
N ILE A 390 -0.83 -10.89 -23.04
CA ILE A 390 -1.50 -11.85 -23.92
C ILE A 390 -0.73 -13.17 -23.93
N LYS A 391 0.59 -13.14 -24.17
CA LYS A 391 1.44 -14.34 -24.18
C LYS A 391 1.31 -15.14 -22.89
N ARG A 392 1.42 -14.47 -21.74
CA ARG A 392 1.25 -15.11 -20.43
C ARG A 392 -0.12 -15.75 -20.27
N GLN A 393 -1.19 -15.11 -20.73
CA GLN A 393 -2.54 -15.68 -20.65
C GLN A 393 -2.71 -16.91 -21.56
N LEU A 394 -2.19 -16.85 -22.78
CA LEU A 394 -2.24 -17.98 -23.71
C LEU A 394 -1.38 -19.16 -23.22
N ASP A 395 -0.18 -18.90 -22.73
CA ASP A 395 0.69 -19.92 -22.13
C ASP A 395 0.01 -20.61 -20.94
N SER A 396 -0.66 -19.83 -20.08
CA SER A 396 -1.42 -20.38 -18.96
C SER A 396 -2.51 -21.33 -19.47
N LEU A 397 -3.30 -20.92 -20.46
CA LEU A 397 -4.37 -21.74 -21.03
C LEU A 397 -3.86 -23.05 -21.62
N ILE A 398 -2.71 -23.01 -22.30
CA ILE A 398 -2.07 -24.19 -22.89
C ILE A 398 -1.58 -25.13 -21.79
N LYS A 399 -0.96 -24.59 -20.72
CA LYS A 399 -0.40 -25.40 -19.62
C LYS A 399 -1.46 -26.09 -18.78
N THR A 400 -2.62 -25.47 -18.54
CA THR A 400 -3.71 -26.10 -17.74
C THR A 400 -4.31 -27.39 -18.31
N LYS A 401 -3.90 -27.82 -19.52
CA LYS A 401 -4.40 -29.04 -20.18
C LYS A 401 -3.34 -30.14 -20.34
N LYS A 402 -2.11 -29.92 -19.85
CA LYS A 402 -1.12 -30.98 -19.61
C LYS A 402 -1.20 -31.40 -18.16
#